data_AF-W0IUF3-F1
#
_entry.id   AF-W0IUF3-F1
#
_cell.length_a   1.000
_cell.length_b   1.000
_cell.length_c   1.000
_cell.angle_alpha   90.00
_cell.angle_beta   90.00
_cell.angle_gamma   90.00
#
_symmetry.space_group_name_H-M   'P 1'
#
loop_
_entity.id
_entity.type
_entity.pdbx_description
1 polymer ?
#
loop_
_entity_poly.entity_id
_entity_poly.type
_entity_poly.pdbx_seq_one_letter_code
_entity_poly.pdbx_strand_id
1 'polypeptide(L)'
;MHPVSRFATLGKIPDHPPAPGRPFRAFTLIELLTVIAIIGILAAIIIPTVGKVRSTARAVQCVSNLRQIHGAIQLYASEHRERFPGPLWGGQEPYYNPAPGTTPGLLAKLLADYLPTTEISATRRTNEMFMCPGWVAAGGPDRAEKKTFVVNIRPWGASHGAWDFCPFGDINFTQGQPRWQQRTLAEMTAYPLSRTWMMVDVDKEFLDGTGNTASWGSGILPAPAHGSARNVLFYDGHVERVPAAKFVPSL
;
A
#
# COMPACT_ATOMS: atom_id res chain seq x y z
N MET A 1 83.93 30.05 27.10
CA MET A 1 84.38 30.44 28.44
C MET A 1 83.19 31.00 29.21
N HIS A 2 82.87 30.32 30.31
CA HIS A 2 82.01 30.64 31.46
C HIS A 2 80.53 31.11 31.35
N PRO A 3 79.70 30.72 32.35
CA PRO A 3 78.24 30.61 32.34
C PRO A 3 77.58 31.74 33.15
N VAL A 4 76.24 31.81 33.21
CA VAL A 4 75.55 32.16 34.48
C VAL A 4 74.18 31.48 34.57
N SER A 5 74.04 30.69 35.64
CA SER A 5 72.83 30.15 36.24
C SER A 5 71.91 31.22 36.84
N ARG A 6 70.59 31.10 36.65
CA ARG A 6 69.61 31.59 37.64
C ARG A 6 68.77 30.43 38.14
N PHE A 7 69.13 29.93 39.31
CA PHE A 7 68.24 29.14 40.16
C PHE A 7 67.15 30.06 40.70
N ALA A 8 65.92 29.86 40.26
CA ALA A 8 64.73 30.36 40.93
C ALA A 8 64.19 29.25 41.84
N THR A 9 64.38 29.40 43.14
CA THR A 9 63.64 28.69 44.18
C THR A 9 62.20 29.19 44.17
N LEU A 10 61.22 28.32 43.90
CA LEU A 10 59.84 28.65 44.26
C LEU A 10 58.98 27.40 44.53
N GLY A 11 58.50 27.35 45.78
CA GLY A 11 57.18 26.85 46.13
C GLY A 11 57.02 25.35 46.26
N LYS A 12 57.19 24.85 47.49
CA LYS A 12 56.63 23.56 47.93
C LYS A 12 55.10 23.65 47.78
N ILE A 13 54.51 22.90 46.84
CA ILE A 13 53.06 22.80 46.67
C ILE A 13 52.49 22.19 47.97
N PRO A 14 51.48 22.80 48.62
CA PRO A 14 50.83 22.19 49.77
C PRO A 14 50.12 20.90 49.32
N ASP A 15 50.49 19.78 49.93
CA ASP A 15 49.84 18.48 49.73
C ASP A 15 48.39 18.56 50.25
N HIS A 16 47.43 18.78 49.37
CA HIS A 16 46.02 18.56 49.70
C HIS A 16 45.74 17.05 49.68
N PRO A 17 45.15 16.49 50.75
CA PRO A 17 44.78 15.08 50.75
C PRO A 17 43.77 14.83 49.62
N PRO A 18 43.92 13.73 48.85
CA PRO A 18 42.96 13.40 47.82
C PRO A 18 41.58 13.25 48.44
N ALA A 19 40.58 13.91 47.85
CA ALA A 19 39.18 13.76 48.27
C ALA A 19 38.83 12.26 48.27
N PRO A 20 38.11 11.76 49.30
CA PRO A 20 37.74 10.35 49.37
C PRO A 20 37.02 9.95 48.07
N GLY A 21 37.66 9.06 47.31
CA GLY A 21 37.11 8.55 46.06
C GLY A 21 35.75 7.93 46.34
N ARG A 22 34.71 8.40 45.64
CA ARG A 22 33.39 7.77 45.71
C ARG A 22 33.57 6.30 45.35
N PRO A 23 33.12 5.34 46.18
CA PRO A 23 33.30 3.94 45.86
C PRO A 23 32.58 3.64 44.54
N PHE A 24 33.36 3.22 43.54
CA PHE A 24 32.80 2.67 42.31
C PHE A 24 32.10 1.36 42.70
N ARG A 25 30.77 1.32 42.56
CA ARG A 25 30.01 0.08 42.68
C ARG A 25 30.42 -0.83 41.53
N ALA A 26 31.14 -1.91 41.83
CA ALA A 26 31.40 -2.98 40.88
C ALA A 26 30.10 -3.75 40.63
N PHE A 27 29.72 -3.89 39.35
CA PHE A 27 28.57 -4.69 38.94
C PHE A 27 28.85 -6.16 39.22
N THR A 28 27.89 -6.85 39.85
CA THR A 28 28.00 -8.29 40.07
C THR A 28 27.60 -9.06 38.81
N LEU A 29 28.18 -10.23 38.61
CA LEU A 29 27.82 -11.11 37.48
C LEU A 29 26.34 -11.49 37.50
N ILE A 30 25.75 -11.63 38.69
CA ILE A 30 24.33 -11.94 38.87
C ILE A 30 23.41 -10.78 38.48
N GLU A 31 23.78 -9.53 38.78
CA GLU A 31 23.02 -8.36 38.34
C GLU A 31 22.99 -8.27 36.80
N LEU A 32 24.11 -8.55 36.14
CA LEU A 32 24.15 -8.55 34.67
C LEU A 32 23.34 -9.73 34.08
N LEU A 33 23.50 -10.93 34.65
CA LEU A 33 22.81 -12.14 34.20
C LEU A 33 21.28 -12.03 34.33
N THR A 34 20.79 -11.48 35.43
CA THR A 34 19.34 -11.31 35.64
C THR A 34 18.74 -10.30 34.66
N VAL A 35 19.46 -9.21 34.35
CA VAL A 35 19.01 -8.22 33.38
C VAL A 35 18.88 -8.81 31.98
N ILE A 36 19.90 -9.53 31.49
CA ILE A 36 19.82 -10.18 30.17
C ILE A 36 18.74 -11.25 30.13
N ALA A 37 18.50 -11.96 31.25
CA ALA A 37 17.42 -12.94 31.34
C ALA A 37 16.05 -12.27 31.22
N ILE A 38 15.82 -11.16 31.90
CA ILE A 38 14.57 -10.40 31.81
C ILE A 38 14.38 -9.83 30.39
N ILE A 39 15.42 -9.22 29.80
CA ILE A 39 15.37 -8.71 28.43
C ILE A 39 15.06 -9.85 27.45
N GLY A 40 15.66 -11.03 27.64
CA GLY A 40 15.41 -12.22 26.83
C GLY A 40 13.95 -12.68 26.90
N ILE A 41 13.36 -12.74 28.10
CA ILE A 41 11.95 -13.10 28.29
C ILE A 41 11.02 -12.08 27.62
N LEU A 42 11.28 -10.78 27.80
CA LEU A 42 10.47 -9.72 27.18
C LEU A 42 10.58 -9.77 25.65
N ALA A 43 11.79 -9.91 25.11
CA ALA A 43 12.03 -10.00 23.67
C ALA A 43 11.32 -11.22 23.06
N ALA A 44 11.35 -12.37 23.73
CA ALA A 44 10.69 -13.60 23.27
C ALA A 44 9.17 -13.43 23.06
N ILE A 45 8.51 -12.61 23.88
CA ILE A 45 7.06 -12.34 23.76
C ILE A 45 6.78 -11.25 22.72
N ILE A 46 7.65 -10.23 22.63
CA ILE A 46 7.44 -9.06 21.76
C ILE A 46 7.64 -9.41 20.28
N ILE A 47 8.67 -10.18 19.93
CA ILE A 47 9.02 -10.49 18.54
C ILE A 47 7.84 -11.08 17.73
N PRO A 48 7.16 -12.17 18.17
CA PRO A 48 6.04 -12.72 17.41
C PRO A 48 4.84 -11.76 17.34
N THR A 49 4.62 -11.00 18.40
CA THR A 49 3.50 -10.05 18.49
C THR A 49 3.66 -8.88 17.52
N VAL A 50 4.87 -8.33 17.40
CA VAL A 50 5.17 -7.19 16.51
C VAL A 50 4.89 -7.54 15.05
N GLY A 51 5.19 -8.78 14.61
CA GLY A 51 4.89 -9.24 13.25
C GLY A 51 3.40 -9.15 12.91
N LYS A 52 2.54 -9.63 13.81
CA LYS A 52 1.07 -9.58 13.66
C LYS A 52 0.52 -8.17 13.73
N VAL A 53 1.08 -7.31 14.59
CA VAL A 53 0.69 -5.89 14.66
C VAL A 53 1.02 -5.18 13.35
N ARG A 54 2.21 -5.39 12.79
CA ARG A 54 2.61 -4.80 11.51
C ARG A 54 1.73 -5.25 10.35
N SER A 55 1.39 -6.54 10.26
CA SER A 55 0.49 -7.03 9.20
C SER A 55 -0.91 -6.44 9.32
N THR A 56 -1.44 -6.32 10.54
CA THR A 56 -2.74 -5.68 10.81
C THR A 56 -2.71 -4.20 10.44
N ALA A 57 -1.67 -3.46 10.84
CA ALA A 57 -1.51 -2.04 10.52
C ALA A 57 -1.47 -1.80 9.00
N ARG A 58 -0.76 -2.66 8.24
CA ARG A 58 -0.74 -2.60 6.77
C ARG A 58 -2.12 -2.84 6.15
N ALA A 59 -2.90 -3.77 6.70
CA ALA A 59 -4.27 -4.02 6.24
C ALA A 59 -5.18 -2.80 6.49
N VAL A 60 -5.10 -2.19 7.67
CA VAL A 60 -5.85 -0.97 8.01
C VAL A 60 -5.44 0.20 7.10
N GLN A 61 -4.14 0.35 6.82
CA GLN A 61 -3.66 1.36 5.90
C GLN A 61 -4.18 1.13 4.47
N CYS A 62 -4.22 -0.12 3.99
CA CYS A 62 -4.81 -0.46 2.70
C CYS A 62 -6.29 -0.06 2.63
N VAL A 63 -7.06 -0.37 3.68
CA VAL A 63 -8.48 0.06 3.79
C VAL A 63 -8.61 1.58 3.73
N SER A 64 -7.73 2.31 4.41
CA SER A 64 -7.71 3.78 4.35
C SER A 64 -7.42 4.30 2.94
N ASN A 65 -6.45 3.70 2.23
CA ASN A 65 -6.13 4.06 0.85
C ASN A 65 -7.32 3.82 -0.08
N LEU A 66 -8.00 2.67 0.04
CA LEU A 66 -9.19 2.35 -0.76
C LEU A 66 -10.33 3.37 -0.57
N ARG A 67 -10.57 3.83 0.67
CA ARG A 67 -11.56 4.87 0.96
C ARG A 67 -11.16 6.23 0.38
N GLN A 68 -9.88 6.59 0.44
CA GLN A 68 -9.38 7.82 -0.18
C GLN A 68 -9.53 7.78 -1.70
N ILE A 69 -9.24 6.64 -2.34
CA ILE A 69 -9.49 6.45 -3.78
C ILE A 69 -10.99 6.60 -4.08
N HIS A 70 -11.88 6.01 -3.28
CA HIS A 70 -13.32 6.20 -3.45
C HIS A 70 -13.72 7.67 -3.37
N GLY A 71 -13.25 8.40 -2.36
CA GLY A 71 -13.51 9.83 -2.23
C GLY A 71 -13.04 10.64 -3.44
N ALA A 72 -11.86 10.32 -3.98
CA ALA A 72 -11.35 10.94 -5.20
C ALA A 72 -12.18 10.60 -6.44
N ILE A 73 -12.72 9.38 -6.54
CA ILE A 73 -13.67 9.01 -7.61
C ILE A 73 -14.95 9.85 -7.53
N GLN A 74 -15.50 10.06 -6.33
CA GLN A 74 -16.69 10.90 -6.13
C GLN A 74 -16.41 12.35 -6.53
N LEU A 75 -15.26 12.89 -6.11
CA LEU A 75 -14.85 14.25 -6.46
C LEU A 75 -14.65 14.40 -7.98
N TYR A 76 -13.96 13.45 -8.61
CA TYR A 76 -13.84 13.38 -10.07
C TYR A 76 -15.22 13.43 -10.73
N ALA A 77 -16.14 12.56 -10.31
CA ALA A 77 -17.46 12.47 -10.93
C ALA A 77 -18.24 13.77 -10.83
N SER A 78 -18.17 14.46 -9.68
CA SER A 78 -18.83 15.76 -9.49
C SER A 78 -18.37 16.85 -10.47
N GLU A 79 -17.11 16.78 -10.93
CA GLU A 79 -16.55 17.72 -11.91
C GLU A 79 -16.71 17.24 -13.36
N HIS A 80 -17.06 15.96 -13.56
CA HIS A 80 -17.11 15.29 -14.86
C HIS A 80 -18.52 14.82 -15.24
N ARG A 81 -19.53 15.67 -15.01
CA ARG A 81 -20.95 15.40 -15.36
C ARG A 81 -21.48 14.11 -14.73
N GLU A 82 -21.16 13.89 -13.46
CA GLU A 82 -21.53 12.72 -12.66
C GLU A 82 -20.98 11.39 -13.19
N ARG A 83 -20.02 11.38 -14.13
CA ARG A 83 -19.49 10.15 -14.72
C ARG A 83 -18.29 9.63 -13.94
N PHE A 84 -18.21 8.31 -13.82
CA PHE A 84 -17.03 7.65 -13.29
C PHE A 84 -15.79 7.91 -14.18
N PRO A 85 -14.58 7.92 -13.58
CA PRO A 85 -13.33 8.08 -14.32
C PRO A 85 -13.09 6.89 -15.24
N GLY A 86 -12.91 7.15 -16.53
CA GLY A 86 -12.62 6.10 -17.50
C GLY A 86 -12.54 6.60 -18.94
N PRO A 87 -12.52 5.70 -19.93
CA PRO A 87 -12.57 4.23 -19.80
C PRO A 87 -11.30 3.66 -19.15
N LEU A 88 -11.42 2.53 -18.43
CA LEU A 88 -10.29 1.91 -17.71
C LEU A 88 -9.88 0.54 -18.26
N TRP A 89 -8.66 0.13 -17.93
CA TRP A 89 -8.26 -1.27 -17.88
C TRP A 89 -8.82 -1.94 -16.62
N GLY A 90 -9.01 -3.25 -16.62
CA GLY A 90 -9.43 -3.94 -15.40
C GLY A 90 -8.33 -3.97 -14.35
N GLY A 91 -7.08 -4.08 -14.80
CA GLY A 91 -5.92 -4.08 -13.93
C GLY A 91 -5.37 -2.69 -13.76
N GLN A 92 -5.24 -2.27 -12.52
CA GLN A 92 -4.82 -0.93 -12.13
C GLN A 92 -3.42 -0.95 -11.53
N GLU A 93 -2.64 0.04 -11.94
CA GLU A 93 -1.22 0.18 -11.62
C GLU A 93 -0.99 1.53 -10.95
N PRO A 94 -0.05 1.61 -9.99
CA PRO A 94 0.26 2.86 -9.33
C PRO A 94 1.11 3.79 -10.19
N TYR A 95 1.74 3.27 -11.25
CA TYR A 95 2.66 4.00 -12.10
C TYR A 95 1.98 4.41 -13.41
N TYR A 96 2.24 5.62 -13.89
CA TYR A 96 1.80 6.05 -15.20
C TYR A 96 2.78 7.05 -15.81
N ASN A 97 2.79 7.12 -17.13
CA ASN A 97 3.55 8.13 -17.86
C ASN A 97 2.64 9.35 -18.11
N PRO A 98 3.02 10.56 -17.67
CA PRO A 98 2.20 11.74 -17.82
C PRO A 98 2.05 12.18 -19.28
N ALA A 99 2.94 11.75 -20.18
CA ALA A 99 2.89 12.12 -21.59
C ALA A 99 1.56 11.68 -22.24
N PRO A 100 0.98 12.51 -23.13
CA PRO A 100 -0.25 12.19 -23.84
C PRO A 100 -0.12 10.86 -24.61
N GLY A 101 -1.18 10.03 -24.57
CA GLY A 101 -1.27 8.79 -25.35
C GLY A 101 -0.46 7.58 -24.84
N THR A 102 0.35 7.71 -23.80
CA THR A 102 1.29 6.64 -23.39
C THR A 102 0.69 5.57 -22.48
N THR A 103 -0.09 5.97 -21.48
CA THR A 103 -0.65 5.10 -20.43
C THR A 103 -2.14 5.38 -20.23
N PRO A 104 -2.98 5.07 -21.23
CA PRO A 104 -4.41 5.26 -21.10
C PRO A 104 -5.01 4.23 -20.14
N GLY A 105 -6.21 4.50 -19.61
CA GLY A 105 -6.98 3.53 -18.83
C GLY A 105 -6.48 3.22 -17.42
N LEU A 106 -5.57 4.03 -16.89
CA LEU A 106 -5.12 3.96 -15.49
C LEU A 106 -5.86 4.97 -14.63
N LEU A 107 -6.51 4.48 -13.58
CA LEU A 107 -7.25 5.28 -12.62
C LEU A 107 -6.32 6.23 -11.86
N ALA A 108 -5.10 5.80 -11.53
CA ALA A 108 -4.08 6.65 -10.92
C ALA A 108 -3.76 7.91 -11.76
N LYS A 109 -3.81 7.79 -13.09
CA LYS A 109 -3.61 8.92 -14.01
C LYS A 109 -4.82 9.85 -14.04
N LEU A 110 -6.04 9.30 -14.08
CA LEU A 110 -7.27 10.09 -14.10
C LEU A 110 -7.53 10.81 -12.78
N LEU A 111 -7.04 10.26 -11.67
CA LEU A 111 -7.18 10.84 -10.34
C LEU A 111 -5.97 11.66 -9.88
N ALA A 112 -5.06 12.01 -10.80
CA ALA A 112 -3.80 12.69 -10.47
C ALA A 112 -4.00 14.07 -9.81
N ASP A 113 -5.10 14.76 -10.12
CA ASP A 113 -5.43 16.07 -9.55
C ASP A 113 -6.14 15.97 -8.19
N TYR A 114 -6.65 14.80 -7.84
CA TYR A 114 -7.43 14.56 -6.62
C TYR A 114 -6.66 13.79 -5.56
N LEU A 115 -5.58 13.11 -5.94
CA LEU A 115 -4.76 12.28 -5.06
C LEU A 115 -3.28 12.65 -5.17
N PRO A 116 -2.51 12.52 -4.08
CA PRO A 116 -1.09 12.84 -4.10
C PRO A 116 -0.34 11.91 -5.06
N THR A 117 0.41 12.53 -5.97
CA THR A 117 1.30 11.83 -6.88
C THR A 117 2.73 11.98 -6.39
N THR A 118 3.39 10.85 -6.13
CA THR A 118 4.81 10.74 -5.79
C THR A 118 5.64 10.43 -7.03
N GLU A 119 6.97 10.53 -6.92
CA GLU A 119 7.95 10.29 -8.00
C GLU A 119 7.62 11.04 -9.31
N ILE A 120 8.10 12.28 -9.41
CA ILE A 120 7.77 13.18 -10.52
C ILE A 120 8.95 13.24 -11.49
N SER A 121 8.95 12.42 -12.55
CA SER A 121 9.93 12.49 -13.66
C SER A 121 9.28 12.76 -15.03
N ALA A 122 10.07 12.97 -16.08
CA ALA A 122 9.51 13.21 -17.42
C ALA A 122 8.66 12.03 -17.95
N THR A 123 8.96 10.81 -17.52
CA THR A 123 8.37 9.57 -18.04
C THR A 123 7.57 8.80 -17.02
N ARG A 124 7.61 9.20 -15.74
CA ARG A 124 7.01 8.46 -14.64
C ARG A 124 6.38 9.37 -13.60
N ARG A 125 5.21 8.93 -13.17
CA ARG A 125 4.43 9.41 -12.02
C ARG A 125 3.99 8.17 -11.25
N THR A 126 3.97 8.27 -9.93
CA THR A 126 3.58 7.17 -9.04
C THR A 126 2.48 7.67 -8.11
N ASN A 127 1.43 6.90 -7.88
CA ASN A 127 0.46 7.18 -6.84
C ASN A 127 0.49 6.06 -5.81
N GLU A 128 1.01 6.34 -4.62
CA GLU A 128 1.19 5.33 -3.58
C GLU A 128 -0.11 4.84 -2.96
N MET A 129 -1.23 5.54 -3.15
CA MET A 129 -2.54 5.04 -2.71
C MET A 129 -2.96 3.80 -3.50
N PHE A 130 -2.51 3.70 -4.76
CA PHE A 130 -2.68 2.50 -5.58
C PHE A 130 -1.66 1.40 -5.26
N MET A 131 -0.84 1.57 -4.21
CA MET A 131 0.02 0.52 -3.67
C MET A 131 -0.53 0.00 -2.35
N CYS A 132 -0.96 -1.26 -2.33
CA CYS A 132 -1.31 -1.94 -1.09
C CYS A 132 -0.05 -2.13 -0.22
N PRO A 133 -0.02 -1.64 1.04
CA PRO A 133 1.15 -1.81 1.92
C PRO A 133 1.45 -3.27 2.26
N GLY A 134 0.43 -4.15 2.24
CA GLY A 134 0.61 -5.59 2.34
C GLY A 134 1.34 -6.14 1.12
N TRP A 135 0.99 -5.66 -0.07
CA TRP A 135 1.62 -6.04 -1.33
C TRP A 135 3.08 -5.63 -1.40
N VAL A 136 3.38 -4.38 -1.03
CA VAL A 136 4.76 -3.86 -0.97
C VAL A 136 5.60 -4.70 0.00
N ALA A 137 5.03 -5.05 1.16
CA ALA A 137 5.74 -5.83 2.17
C ALA A 137 5.93 -7.31 1.81
N ALA A 138 5.08 -7.87 0.96
CA ALA A 138 5.21 -9.23 0.45
C ALA A 138 6.33 -9.36 -0.60
N GLY A 139 7.11 -8.31 -0.82
CA GLY A 139 8.11 -8.28 -1.88
C GLY A 139 7.44 -8.32 -3.24
N GLY A 140 6.37 -7.53 -3.40
CA GLY A 140 5.69 -7.37 -4.67
C GLY A 140 6.69 -7.27 -5.82
N PRO A 141 6.40 -7.89 -6.97
CA PRO A 141 7.33 -8.06 -8.08
C PRO A 141 8.00 -6.73 -8.41
N ASP A 142 9.33 -6.78 -8.66
CA ASP A 142 10.22 -5.62 -8.87
C ASP A 142 9.45 -4.42 -9.37
N ARG A 143 9.56 -3.27 -8.67
CA ARG A 143 8.75 -2.03 -8.78
C ARG A 143 8.51 -1.48 -10.22
N ALA A 144 8.99 -2.15 -11.26
CA ALA A 144 8.62 -2.02 -12.65
C ALA A 144 7.23 -2.64 -12.99
N GLU A 145 6.21 -1.78 -13.08
CA GLU A 145 4.95 -2.00 -13.83
C GLU A 145 4.14 -3.21 -13.41
N LYS A 146 3.42 -3.14 -12.29
CA LYS A 146 2.67 -4.28 -11.75
C LYS A 146 1.32 -3.88 -11.20
N LYS A 147 0.30 -4.63 -11.61
CA LYS A 147 -1.10 -4.44 -11.26
C LYS A 147 -1.27 -4.78 -9.78
N THR A 148 -1.77 -3.82 -9.02
CA THR A 148 -1.97 -3.97 -7.56
C THR A 148 -3.44 -4.18 -7.23
N PHE A 149 -4.31 -3.53 -8.00
CA PHE A 149 -5.75 -3.61 -7.83
C PHE A 149 -6.43 -4.03 -9.14
N VAL A 150 -7.58 -4.67 -9.00
CA VAL A 150 -8.53 -4.88 -10.09
C VAL A 150 -9.76 -4.04 -9.81
N VAL A 151 -10.23 -3.31 -10.82
CA VAL A 151 -11.52 -2.62 -10.79
C VAL A 151 -12.58 -3.46 -11.50
N ASN A 152 -13.82 -3.33 -11.04
CA ASN A 152 -14.97 -3.95 -11.68
C ASN A 152 -15.33 -3.16 -12.95
N ILE A 153 -14.63 -3.47 -14.04
CA ILE A 153 -14.96 -2.99 -15.38
C ILE A 153 -15.89 -3.95 -16.11
N ARG A 154 -15.88 -5.24 -15.74
CA ARG A 154 -16.68 -6.32 -16.31
C ARG A 154 -16.72 -7.51 -15.34
N PRO A 155 -17.89 -8.06 -15.00
CA PRO A 155 -17.95 -9.44 -14.55
C PRO A 155 -17.65 -10.34 -15.77
N TRP A 156 -16.50 -11.02 -15.80
CA TRP A 156 -16.11 -11.89 -16.93
C TRP A 156 -16.47 -13.35 -16.64
N GLY A 157 -17.13 -14.02 -17.61
CA GLY A 157 -17.49 -15.45 -17.62
C GLY A 157 -18.66 -15.69 -18.58
N ALA A 158 -18.46 -16.52 -19.61
CA ALA A 158 -19.28 -16.59 -20.84
C ALA A 158 -20.82 -16.72 -20.67
N SER A 159 -21.55 -16.10 -21.62
CA SER A 159 -22.94 -16.39 -22.00
C SER A 159 -24.10 -16.19 -21.00
N HIS A 160 -24.16 -15.18 -20.12
CA HIS A 160 -25.41 -14.92 -19.34
C HIS A 160 -25.74 -13.44 -19.11
N GLY A 161 -26.78 -12.93 -19.79
CA GLY A 161 -27.78 -11.92 -19.38
C GLY A 161 -27.45 -10.58 -18.70
N ALA A 162 -26.27 -10.35 -18.11
CA ALA A 162 -25.93 -9.17 -17.30
C ALA A 162 -24.76 -8.35 -17.90
N TRP A 163 -24.62 -8.38 -19.23
CA TRP A 163 -23.44 -7.95 -20.00
C TRP A 163 -23.20 -6.44 -20.15
N ASP A 164 -23.93 -5.56 -19.44
CA ASP A 164 -23.92 -4.12 -19.69
C ASP A 164 -23.44 -3.25 -18.51
N PHE A 165 -22.93 -3.88 -17.44
CA PHE A 165 -22.47 -3.14 -16.26
C PHE A 165 -20.97 -2.83 -16.31
N CYS A 166 -20.63 -1.65 -16.83
CA CYS A 166 -19.27 -1.13 -16.90
C CYS A 166 -19.18 0.28 -16.29
N PRO A 167 -19.17 0.42 -14.96
CA PRO A 167 -19.23 1.74 -14.32
C PRO A 167 -18.08 2.64 -14.76
N PHE A 168 -16.86 2.10 -14.83
CA PHE A 168 -15.70 2.83 -15.31
C PHE A 168 -15.53 2.81 -16.83
N GLY A 169 -16.44 2.18 -17.57
CA GLY A 169 -16.25 1.87 -19.00
C GLY A 169 -15.07 0.92 -19.26
N ASP A 170 -14.95 0.44 -20.49
CA ASP A 170 -13.84 -0.44 -20.87
C ASP A 170 -13.15 0.02 -22.13
N ILE A 171 -11.85 0.25 -21.98
CA ILE A 171 -11.00 0.86 -23.00
C ILE A 171 -10.88 0.04 -24.30
N ASN A 172 -11.05 -1.29 -24.25
CA ASN A 172 -11.00 -2.14 -25.43
C ASN A 172 -12.30 -2.08 -26.27
N PHE A 173 -13.43 -1.67 -25.69
CA PHE A 173 -14.75 -1.79 -26.33
C PHE A 173 -15.55 -0.49 -26.39
N THR A 174 -15.04 0.61 -25.81
CA THR A 174 -15.66 1.94 -25.90
C THR A 174 -15.74 2.51 -27.32
N GLN A 175 -14.97 1.98 -28.29
CA GLN A 175 -15.03 2.46 -29.69
C GLN A 175 -16.31 1.96 -30.38
N GLY A 176 -17.38 2.77 -30.31
CA GLY A 176 -18.59 2.62 -31.14
C GLY A 176 -19.74 1.84 -30.51
N GLN A 177 -19.65 1.44 -29.24
CA GLN A 177 -20.73 0.71 -28.57
C GLN A 177 -21.12 1.37 -27.24
N PRO A 178 -22.33 2.00 -27.15
CA PRO A 178 -22.78 2.74 -25.96
C PRO A 178 -22.80 1.93 -24.67
N ARG A 179 -23.00 0.61 -24.76
CA ARG A 179 -23.05 -0.30 -23.60
C ARG A 179 -21.75 -0.38 -22.79
N TRP A 180 -20.62 0.00 -23.37
CA TRP A 180 -19.30 -0.04 -22.73
C TRP A 180 -18.82 1.33 -22.24
N GLN A 181 -19.68 2.36 -22.29
CA GLN A 181 -19.37 3.70 -21.78
C GLN A 181 -19.44 3.76 -20.25
N GLN A 182 -18.73 4.72 -19.66
CA GLN A 182 -18.76 4.96 -18.22
C GLN A 182 -20.18 5.29 -17.76
N ARG A 183 -20.59 4.75 -16.62
CA ARG A 183 -21.85 5.07 -15.98
C ARG A 183 -21.74 6.38 -15.21
N THR A 184 -22.89 6.98 -14.98
CA THR A 184 -23.07 8.09 -14.06
C THR A 184 -23.35 7.59 -12.64
N LEU A 185 -23.10 8.41 -11.61
CA LEU A 185 -23.49 8.11 -10.23
C LEU A 185 -24.99 7.82 -10.11
N ALA A 186 -25.83 8.52 -10.89
CA ALA A 186 -27.27 8.28 -10.93
C ALA A 186 -27.64 6.92 -11.54
N GLU A 187 -26.99 6.48 -12.62
CA GLU A 187 -27.24 5.14 -13.19
C GLU A 187 -26.85 4.03 -12.21
N MET A 188 -25.87 4.27 -11.34
CA MET A 188 -25.43 3.29 -10.35
C MET A 188 -26.49 3.03 -9.28
N THR A 189 -27.39 3.97 -8.97
CA THR A 189 -28.43 3.78 -7.94
C THR A 189 -29.43 2.68 -8.29
N ALA A 190 -29.45 2.21 -9.55
CA ALA A 190 -30.23 1.05 -9.96
C ALA A 190 -29.67 -0.29 -9.44
N TYR A 191 -28.46 -0.29 -8.87
CA TYR A 191 -27.75 -1.48 -8.40
C TYR A 191 -27.57 -1.46 -6.88
N PRO A 192 -27.47 -2.63 -6.22
CA PRO A 192 -27.23 -2.71 -4.78
C PRO A 192 -25.77 -2.32 -4.46
N LEU A 193 -25.50 -1.02 -4.32
CA LEU A 193 -24.15 -0.45 -4.19
C LEU A 193 -23.30 -1.08 -3.08
N SER A 194 -23.93 -1.48 -1.97
CA SER A 194 -23.27 -2.13 -0.83
C SER A 194 -23.00 -3.62 -1.03
N ARG A 195 -23.42 -4.20 -2.16
CA ARG A 195 -23.17 -5.61 -2.55
C ARG A 195 -22.43 -5.72 -3.87
N THR A 196 -22.28 -4.60 -4.59
CA THR A 196 -21.53 -4.52 -5.83
C THR A 196 -20.11 -4.04 -5.53
N TRP A 197 -19.13 -4.91 -5.75
CA TRP A 197 -17.73 -4.56 -5.56
C TRP A 197 -17.24 -3.63 -6.68
N MET A 198 -16.40 -2.68 -6.31
CA MET A 198 -15.78 -1.67 -7.17
C MET A 198 -14.31 -1.99 -7.44
N MET A 199 -13.53 -2.30 -6.41
CA MET A 199 -12.09 -2.51 -6.52
C MET A 199 -11.58 -3.51 -5.49
N VAL A 200 -10.60 -4.33 -5.84
CA VAL A 200 -10.06 -5.40 -4.98
C VAL A 200 -8.55 -5.58 -5.18
N ASP A 201 -7.82 -5.92 -4.13
CA ASP A 201 -6.42 -6.35 -4.22
C ASP A 201 -6.29 -7.57 -5.17
N VAL A 202 -5.27 -7.58 -6.04
CA VAL A 202 -5.06 -8.69 -6.98
C VAL A 202 -3.93 -9.62 -6.56
N ASP A 203 -4.17 -10.92 -6.74
CA ASP A 203 -3.22 -12.01 -6.54
C ASP A 203 -3.49 -13.13 -7.58
N LYS A 204 -2.60 -14.12 -7.68
CA LYS A 204 -2.72 -15.21 -8.67
C LYS A 204 -3.94 -16.08 -8.40
N GLU A 205 -4.29 -16.34 -7.13
CA GLU A 205 -5.49 -17.12 -6.79
C GLU A 205 -6.76 -16.41 -7.28
N PHE A 206 -6.81 -15.08 -7.23
CA PHE A 206 -7.92 -14.30 -7.81
C PHE A 206 -7.98 -14.52 -9.33
N LEU A 207 -6.84 -14.42 -10.01
CA LEU A 207 -6.80 -14.56 -11.47
C LEU A 207 -7.11 -15.97 -11.96
N ASP A 208 -6.65 -17.00 -11.25
CA ASP A 208 -6.99 -18.40 -11.55
C ASP A 208 -8.50 -18.60 -11.56
N GLY A 209 -9.22 -17.97 -10.61
CA GLY A 209 -10.68 -17.97 -10.55
C GLY A 209 -11.38 -17.23 -11.71
N THR A 210 -10.68 -16.38 -12.46
CA THR A 210 -11.22 -15.63 -13.63
C THR A 210 -10.93 -16.30 -14.96
N GLY A 211 -10.03 -17.30 -15.01
CA GLY A 211 -9.54 -17.90 -16.25
C GLY A 211 -8.65 -16.97 -17.10
N ASN A 212 -8.19 -15.84 -16.56
CA ASN A 212 -7.41 -14.81 -17.27
C ASN A 212 -5.93 -14.75 -16.86
N THR A 213 -5.32 -15.91 -16.58
CA THR A 213 -3.97 -16.01 -16.00
C THR A 213 -2.85 -15.63 -16.98
N ALA A 214 -3.07 -15.79 -18.29
CA ALA A 214 -2.05 -15.57 -19.32
C ALA A 214 -1.83 -14.08 -19.68
N SER A 215 -2.81 -13.20 -19.50
CA SER A 215 -2.75 -11.79 -19.97
C SER A 215 -2.17 -10.80 -18.95
N TRP A 216 -1.91 -11.22 -17.71
CA TRP A 216 -1.57 -10.32 -16.60
C TRP A 216 -0.10 -10.42 -16.14
N GLY A 217 0.69 -11.29 -16.78
CA GLY A 217 2.13 -11.41 -16.58
C GLY A 217 2.53 -12.11 -15.27
N SER A 218 3.84 -12.24 -15.05
CA SER A 218 4.42 -12.98 -13.91
C SER A 218 4.36 -12.23 -12.58
N GLY A 219 4.16 -10.92 -12.62
CA GLY A 219 4.32 -10.07 -11.45
C GLY A 219 2.99 -9.67 -10.80
N ILE A 220 2.24 -10.69 -10.43
CA ILE A 220 1.18 -10.60 -9.43
C ILE A 220 1.59 -11.48 -8.26
N LEU A 221 1.21 -11.10 -7.04
CA LEU A 221 1.53 -11.90 -5.86
C LEU A 221 0.95 -13.31 -6.01
N PRO A 222 1.69 -14.35 -5.60
CA PRO A 222 1.19 -15.72 -5.68
C PRO A 222 -0.03 -15.96 -4.77
N ALA A 223 -0.19 -15.18 -3.71
CA ALA A 223 -1.26 -15.29 -2.72
C ALA A 223 -1.72 -13.90 -2.24
N PRO A 224 -2.86 -13.78 -1.56
CA PRO A 224 -3.40 -12.49 -1.15
C PRO A 224 -2.46 -11.69 -0.24
N ALA A 225 -2.39 -10.38 -0.48
CA ALA A 225 -1.52 -9.44 0.26
C ALA A 225 -1.81 -9.36 1.78
N HIS A 226 -2.99 -9.83 2.20
CA HIS A 226 -3.46 -9.77 3.58
C HIS A 226 -3.73 -11.16 4.18
N GLY A 227 -2.92 -12.15 3.80
CA GLY A 227 -3.01 -13.52 4.30
C GLY A 227 -4.09 -14.29 3.56
N SER A 228 -5.14 -14.72 4.24
CA SER A 228 -6.25 -15.49 3.66
C SER A 228 -7.44 -14.63 3.20
N ALA A 229 -7.25 -13.32 3.07
CA ALA A 229 -8.32 -12.37 2.75
C ALA A 229 -7.85 -11.23 1.84
N ARG A 230 -8.81 -10.61 1.15
CA ARG A 230 -8.62 -9.43 0.29
C ARG A 230 -9.41 -8.26 0.85
N ASN A 231 -8.95 -7.04 0.64
CA ASN A 231 -9.78 -5.87 0.89
C ASN A 231 -10.57 -5.57 -0.39
N VAL A 232 -11.89 -5.46 -0.24
CA VAL A 232 -12.83 -5.21 -1.33
C VAL A 232 -13.53 -3.90 -1.05
N LEU A 233 -13.33 -2.92 -1.93
CA LEU A 233 -14.06 -1.66 -1.95
C LEU A 233 -15.38 -1.87 -2.71
N PHE A 234 -16.48 -1.35 -2.16
CA PHE A 234 -17.81 -1.39 -2.77
C PHE A 234 -18.24 0.00 -3.28
N TYR A 235 -19.30 0.04 -4.08
CA TYR A 235 -19.74 1.28 -4.73
C TYR A 235 -20.36 2.32 -3.80
N ASP A 236 -20.80 1.93 -2.61
CA ASP A 236 -21.22 2.85 -1.55
C ASP A 236 -20.03 3.37 -0.71
N GLY A 237 -18.80 2.97 -1.05
CA GLY A 237 -17.56 3.43 -0.41
C GLY A 237 -17.13 2.65 0.82
N HIS A 238 -17.90 1.66 1.28
CA HIS A 238 -17.43 0.79 2.35
C HIS A 238 -16.37 -0.19 1.82
N VAL A 239 -15.51 -0.64 2.73
CA VAL A 239 -14.46 -1.62 2.43
C VAL A 239 -14.65 -2.80 3.36
N GLU A 240 -14.76 -3.99 2.79
CA GLU A 240 -14.88 -5.24 3.52
C GLU A 240 -13.61 -6.08 3.34
N ARG A 241 -13.18 -6.76 4.41
CA ARG A 241 -12.13 -7.76 4.33
C ARG A 241 -12.77 -9.13 4.08
N VAL A 242 -12.77 -9.56 2.82
CA VAL A 242 -13.43 -10.78 2.38
C VAL A 242 -12.44 -11.95 2.36
N PRO A 243 -12.76 -13.11 2.95
CA PRO A 243 -11.92 -14.31 2.82
C PRO A 243 -11.69 -14.64 1.34
N ALA A 244 -10.43 -14.88 0.95
CA ALA A 244 -10.05 -15.07 -0.44
C ALA A 244 -10.79 -16.24 -1.12
N ALA A 245 -11.03 -17.32 -0.37
CA ALA A 245 -11.80 -18.49 -0.83
C ALA A 245 -13.30 -18.23 -1.02
N LYS A 246 -13.85 -17.19 -0.37
CA LYS A 246 -15.26 -16.78 -0.51
C LYS A 246 -15.44 -15.68 -1.53
N PHE A 247 -14.38 -14.94 -1.83
CA PHE A 247 -14.38 -13.95 -2.88
C PHE A 247 -14.22 -14.64 -4.23
N VAL A 248 -15.34 -15.13 -4.74
CA VAL A 248 -15.43 -15.49 -6.14
C VAL A 248 -15.67 -14.17 -6.89
N PRO A 249 -14.83 -13.78 -7.85
CA PRO A 249 -15.24 -12.83 -8.88
C PRO A 249 -16.42 -13.46 -9.61
N SER A 250 -17.62 -13.25 -9.07
CA SER A 250 -18.82 -13.99 -9.41
C SER A 250 -19.83 -13.03 -10.04
N LEU A 251 -20.44 -13.56 -11.10
CA LEU A 251 -21.86 -13.50 -11.44
C LEU A 251 -22.45 -12.12 -11.76
#